data_AF-A0A2V4CWR3-F1
#
_entry.id   AF-A0A2V4CWR3-F1
#
_cell.length_a   1.000
_cell.length_b   1.000
_cell.length_c   1.000
_cell.angle_alpha   90.00
_cell.angle_beta   90.00
_cell.angle_gamma   90.00
#
_symmetry.space_group_name_H-M   'P 1'
#
loop_
_entity.id
_entity.type
_entity.pdbx_description
1 polymer ?
#
loop_
_entity_poly.entity_id
_entity_poly.type
_entity_poly.pdbx_seq_one_letter_code
_entity_poly.pdbx_strand_id
1 'polypeptide(L)'
;MESKKSRDDDLSLREVGDLAWRYLRIPAALLVIEALYWFITIPSDTLAPIQVTEAWIWHNLTDLIYGEGATTFSTHNGWWTRVDLNNYNFPGGEYRSVCFG
;
A
#
# COMPACT_ATOMS: atom_id res chain seq x y z
N MET A 1 56.48 -5.17 31.55
CA MET A 1 55.98 -4.55 30.30
C MET A 1 55.49 -5.69 29.44
N GLU A 2 54.22 -6.08 29.58
CA GLU A 2 53.64 -7.17 28.81
C GLU A 2 52.75 -6.59 27.72
N SER A 3 53.02 -7.03 26.51
CA SER A 3 52.59 -6.44 25.25
C SER A 3 51.05 -6.43 25.10
N LYS A 4 50.50 -5.27 24.75
CA LYS A 4 49.09 -5.11 24.33
C LYS A 4 48.75 -6.13 23.24
N LYS A 5 47.86 -7.08 23.55
CA LYS A 5 47.16 -7.90 22.54
C LYS A 5 46.16 -6.98 21.83
N SER A 6 46.56 -6.46 20.67
CA SER A 6 45.75 -5.53 19.88
C SER A 6 44.61 -6.29 19.19
N ARG A 7 43.38 -6.04 19.67
CA ARG A 7 42.17 -5.75 18.86
C ARG A 7 42.06 -6.42 17.48
N ASP A 8 41.87 -7.74 17.45
CA ASP A 8 41.51 -8.46 16.22
C ASP A 8 40.37 -9.46 16.45
N ASP A 9 39.55 -9.21 17.48
CA ASP A 9 38.40 -10.04 17.90
C ASP A 9 37.05 -9.39 17.54
N ASP A 10 37.06 -8.29 16.77
CA ASP A 10 35.84 -7.61 16.34
C ASP A 10 35.46 -8.10 14.94
N LEU A 11 34.38 -8.88 14.87
CA LEU A 11 33.69 -9.23 13.62
C LEU A 11 33.57 -7.97 12.74
N SER A 12 34.07 -8.04 11.51
CA SER A 12 33.96 -6.90 10.60
C SER A 12 32.48 -6.60 10.36
N LEU A 13 32.10 -5.33 10.26
CA LEU A 13 30.72 -4.91 9.95
C LEU A 13 30.15 -5.62 8.70
N ARG A 14 31.03 -6.04 7.78
CA ARG A 14 30.69 -6.85 6.61
C ARG A 14 30.31 -8.29 6.99
N GLU A 15 31.04 -8.94 7.87
CA GLU A 15 30.68 -10.28 8.38
C GLU A 15 29.40 -10.24 9.22
N VAL A 16 29.20 -9.20 10.03
CA VAL A 16 27.94 -9.01 10.76
C VAL A 16 26.75 -8.87 9.80
N GLY A 17 26.92 -8.13 8.71
CA GLY A 17 25.90 -7.98 7.67
C GLY A 17 25.59 -9.27 6.92
N ASP A 18 26.60 -10.06 6.59
CA ASP A 18 26.43 -11.35 5.90
C ASP A 18 25.75 -12.39 6.81
N LEU A 19 26.13 -12.39 8.09
CA LEU A 19 25.50 -13.20 9.12
C LEU A 19 24.03 -12.79 9.30
N ALA A 20 23.76 -11.50 9.47
CA ALA A 20 22.41 -10.97 9.59
C ALA A 20 21.54 -11.33 8.38
N TRP A 21 22.05 -11.21 7.16
CA TRP A 21 21.32 -11.56 5.94
C TRP A 21 20.96 -13.05 5.88
N ARG A 22 21.89 -13.92 6.29
CA ARG A 22 21.69 -15.38 6.29
C ARG A 22 20.66 -15.81 7.32
N TYR A 23 20.68 -15.21 8.51
CA TYR A 23 19.70 -15.48 9.57
C TYR A 23 18.37 -14.78 9.36
N LEU A 24 18.31 -13.65 8.65
CA LEU A 24 17.07 -12.91 8.38
C LEU A 24 16.24 -13.53 7.26
N ARG A 25 16.85 -14.25 6.30
CA ARG A 25 16.13 -14.84 5.17
C ARG A 25 14.99 -15.78 5.58
N ILE A 26 15.23 -16.64 6.56
CA ILE A 26 14.23 -17.61 7.05
C ILE A 26 13.04 -16.90 7.72
N PRO A 27 13.23 -16.03 8.74
CA PRO A 27 12.13 -15.29 9.33
C PRO A 27 11.47 -14.31 8.36
N ALA A 28 12.22 -13.70 7.43
CA ALA A 28 11.63 -12.87 6.38
C ALA A 28 10.73 -13.68 5.45
N ALA A 29 11.14 -14.89 5.05
CA ALA A 29 10.30 -15.78 4.24
C ALA A 29 9.04 -16.20 5.01
N LEU A 30 9.14 -16.49 6.30
CA LEU A 30 7.99 -16.80 7.16
C LEU A 30 7.03 -15.62 7.27
N LEU A 31 7.54 -14.40 7.48
CA LEU A 31 6.72 -13.17 7.51
C LEU A 31 6.03 -12.92 6.17
N VAL A 32 6.68 -13.19 5.04
CA VAL A 32 6.06 -13.08 3.71
C VAL A 32 4.93 -14.08 3.54
N ILE A 33 5.15 -15.35 3.90
CA ILE A 33 4.12 -16.39 3.83
C ILE A 33 2.97 -16.05 4.77
N GLU A 34 3.26 -15.56 5.97
CA GLU A 34 2.26 -15.10 6.93
C GLU A 34 1.46 -13.93 6.35
N ALA A 35 2.12 -12.88 5.84
CA ALA A 35 1.43 -11.76 5.20
C ALA A 35 0.54 -12.20 4.04
N LEU A 36 0.99 -13.17 3.22
CA LEU A 36 0.19 -13.77 2.15
C LEU A 36 -0.99 -14.58 2.70
N TYR A 37 -0.79 -15.38 3.75
CA TYR A 37 -1.82 -16.18 4.40
C TYR A 37 -2.91 -15.26 4.96
N TRP A 38 -2.52 -14.25 5.74
CA TRP A 38 -3.43 -13.23 6.25
C TRP A 38 -4.17 -12.52 5.12
N PHE A 39 -3.47 -12.15 4.03
CA PHE A 39 -4.11 -11.53 2.88
C PHE A 39 -5.20 -12.44 2.28
N ILE A 40 -4.92 -13.71 2.01
CA ILE A 40 -5.92 -14.61 1.39
C ILE A 40 -7.05 -15.07 2.35
N THR A 41 -6.84 -14.99 3.68
CA THR A 41 -7.83 -15.45 4.67
C THR A 41 -8.54 -14.34 5.44
N ILE A 42 -8.22 -13.07 5.22
CA ILE A 42 -9.02 -11.96 5.76
C ILE A 42 -10.45 -12.06 5.18
N PRO A 43 -11.49 -12.12 6.03
CA PRO A 43 -12.86 -12.47 5.63
C PRO A 43 -13.64 -11.36 4.90
N SER A 44 -13.06 -10.17 4.70
CA SER A 44 -13.75 -9.06 4.03
C SER A 44 -12.76 -7.97 3.57
N ASP A 45 -13.01 -7.41 2.39
CA ASP A 45 -12.35 -6.21 1.87
C ASP A 45 -10.85 -6.29 1.59
N THR A 46 -10.31 -7.47 1.26
CA THR A 46 -8.93 -7.62 0.78
C THR A 46 -8.63 -6.76 -0.45
N LEU A 47 -9.66 -6.49 -1.23
CA LEU A 47 -9.59 -5.63 -2.41
C LEU A 47 -9.88 -4.15 -2.08
N ALA A 48 -10.26 -3.78 -0.86
CA ALA A 48 -10.53 -2.38 -0.54
C ALA A 48 -9.32 -1.47 -0.78
N PRO A 49 -8.06 -1.85 -0.47
CA PRO A 49 -6.92 -1.00 -0.82
C PRO A 49 -6.79 -0.76 -2.33
N ILE A 50 -7.03 -1.78 -3.15
CA ILE A 50 -7.00 -1.62 -4.61
C ILE A 50 -8.23 -0.86 -5.12
N GLN A 51 -9.41 -1.04 -4.52
CA GLN A 51 -10.62 -0.29 -4.84
C GLN A 51 -10.49 1.20 -4.48
N VAL A 52 -9.85 1.53 -3.34
CA VAL A 52 -9.53 2.91 -2.95
C VAL A 52 -8.55 3.51 -3.96
N THR A 53 -7.56 2.73 -4.40
CA THR A 53 -6.59 3.18 -5.41
C THR A 53 -7.27 3.41 -6.76
N GLU A 54 -8.17 2.52 -7.18
CA GLU A 54 -8.94 2.67 -8.42
C GLU A 54 -9.84 3.91 -8.38
N ALA A 55 -10.55 4.11 -7.28
CA ALA A 55 -11.38 5.28 -7.05
C ALA A 55 -10.55 6.58 -7.04
N TRP A 56 -9.36 6.55 -6.42
CA TRP A 56 -8.44 7.70 -6.42
C TRP A 56 -7.92 8.02 -7.82
N ILE A 57 -7.51 7.01 -8.60
CA ILE A 57 -7.08 7.19 -10.00
C ILE A 57 -8.22 7.80 -10.81
N TRP A 58 -9.43 7.28 -10.67
CA TRP A 58 -10.61 7.81 -11.35
C TRP A 58 -10.90 9.26 -11.01
N HIS A 59 -10.89 9.62 -9.73
CA HIS A 59 -11.09 11.00 -9.27
C HIS A 59 -10.08 11.96 -9.92
N ASN A 60 -8.79 11.63 -9.84
CA ASN A 60 -7.72 12.49 -10.37
C ASN A 60 -7.75 12.59 -11.90
N LEU A 61 -7.99 11.49 -12.61
CA LEU A 61 -8.12 11.50 -14.07
C LEU A 61 -9.33 12.32 -14.51
N THR A 62 -10.42 12.22 -13.76
CA THR A 62 -11.65 12.93 -14.11
C THR A 62 -11.52 14.43 -13.88
N ASP A 63 -10.93 14.84 -12.75
CA ASP A 63 -10.64 16.24 -12.47
C ASP A 63 -9.61 16.82 -13.47
N LEU A 64 -8.66 16.02 -13.95
CA LEU A 64 -7.73 16.42 -15.00
C LEU A 64 -8.44 16.68 -16.35
N ILE A 65 -9.40 15.84 -16.72
CA ILE A 65 -10.08 15.92 -18.02
C ILE A 65 -11.18 16.99 -18.01
N TYR A 66 -11.96 17.09 -16.92
CA TYR A 66 -13.16 17.90 -16.85
C TYR A 66 -13.02 19.16 -15.99
N GLY A 67 -11.88 19.37 -15.36
CA GLY A 67 -11.58 20.51 -14.50
C GLY A 67 -11.69 20.20 -13.01
N GLU A 68 -11.03 21.03 -12.20
CA GLU A 68 -10.98 20.89 -10.74
C GLU A 68 -12.40 20.88 -10.13
N GLY A 69 -12.69 19.89 -9.27
CA GLY A 69 -14.00 19.74 -8.64
C GLY A 69 -15.06 19.07 -9.52
N ALA A 70 -14.67 18.53 -10.69
CA ALA A 70 -15.56 17.71 -11.51
C ALA A 70 -16.05 16.46 -10.76
N THR A 71 -15.30 15.99 -9.77
CA THR A 71 -15.65 14.85 -8.94
C THR A 71 -15.36 15.06 -7.45
N THR A 72 -16.05 14.33 -6.57
CA THR A 72 -15.83 14.32 -5.13
C THR A 72 -15.59 12.91 -4.65
N PHE A 73 -14.57 12.75 -3.81
CA PHE A 73 -14.22 11.48 -3.21
C PHE A 73 -15.09 11.22 -1.97
N SER A 74 -15.69 10.04 -1.89
CA SER A 74 -16.66 9.68 -0.86
C SER A 74 -16.49 8.23 -0.40
N THR A 75 -17.14 7.88 0.71
CA THR A 75 -17.00 6.56 1.33
C THR A 75 -18.17 5.63 0.96
N HIS A 76 -17.85 4.35 0.74
CA HIS A 76 -18.79 3.26 0.56
C HIS A 76 -18.31 2.06 1.39
N ASN A 77 -19.21 1.47 2.20
CA ASN A 77 -18.88 0.40 3.16
C ASN A 77 -17.71 0.72 4.11
N GLY A 78 -17.51 2.00 4.45
CA GLY A 78 -16.41 2.45 5.34
C GLY A 78 -15.07 2.68 4.65
N TRP A 79 -14.97 2.38 3.34
CA TRP A 79 -13.77 2.60 2.53
C TRP A 79 -13.98 3.73 1.52
N TRP A 80 -12.92 4.41 1.12
CA TRP A 80 -12.99 5.50 0.15
C TRP A 80 -13.04 4.98 -1.29
N THR A 81 -14.15 4.34 -1.66
CA THR A 81 -14.29 3.67 -2.95
C THR A 81 -15.40 4.24 -3.81
N ARG A 82 -15.97 5.39 -3.43
CA ARG A 82 -17.01 6.06 -4.22
C ARG A 82 -16.51 7.40 -4.74
N VAL A 83 -16.83 7.67 -6.00
CA VAL A 83 -16.56 8.95 -6.68
C VAL A 83 -17.89 9.53 -7.14
N ASP A 84 -18.29 10.63 -6.54
CA ASP A 84 -19.47 11.40 -6.95
C ASP A 84 -19.08 12.36 -8.09
N LEU A 85 -19.86 12.40 -9.16
CA LEU A 85 -19.59 13.19 -10.37
C LEU A 85 -20.43 14.47 -10.34
N ASN A 86 -19.79 15.63 -10.29
CA ASN A 86 -20.45 16.94 -10.12
C ASN A 86 -20.42 17.80 -11.41
N ASN A 87 -19.84 17.32 -12.50
CA ASN A 87 -19.72 18.09 -13.74
C ASN A 87 -20.95 17.96 -14.66
N TYR A 88 -21.39 19.08 -15.26
CA TYR A 88 -22.52 19.11 -16.21
C TYR A 88 -22.30 18.27 -17.47
N ASN A 89 -21.04 18.04 -17.87
CA ASN A 89 -20.70 17.24 -19.06
C ASN A 89 -21.00 15.74 -18.90
N PHE A 90 -21.38 15.30 -17.69
CA PHE A 90 -21.69 13.91 -17.40
C PHE A 90 -23.16 13.57 -17.72
N PRO A 91 -23.44 12.58 -18.61
CA PRO A 91 -24.81 12.32 -19.06
C PRO A 91 -25.69 11.62 -18.01
N GLY A 92 -26.52 12.34 -17.25
CA GLY A 92 -27.48 11.70 -16.32
C GLY A 92 -28.04 12.52 -15.14
N GLY A 93 -27.85 13.83 -15.07
CA GLY A 93 -28.39 14.67 -13.97
C GLY A 93 -27.59 14.59 -12.65
N GLU A 94 -28.15 15.15 -11.57
CA GLU A 94 -27.50 15.45 -10.27
C GLU A 94 -27.09 14.23 -9.40
N TYR A 95 -27.30 13.00 -9.84
CA TYR A 95 -27.02 11.79 -9.04
C TYR A 95 -26.19 10.77 -9.83
N ARG A 96 -24.96 11.13 -10.19
CA ARG A 96 -24.02 10.20 -10.82
C ARG A 96 -22.88 9.92 -9.85
N SER A 97 -22.86 8.71 -9.31
CA SER A 97 -21.78 8.23 -8.46
C SER A 97 -21.26 6.90 -8.99
N VAL A 98 -19.95 6.77 -9.10
CA VAL A 98 -19.27 5.52 -9.44
C VAL A 98 -18.78 4.88 -8.15
N CYS A 99 -19.23 3.66 -7.88
CA CYS A 99 -18.75 2.86 -6.75
C CYS A 99 -17.80 1.79 -7.26
N PHE A 100 -16.69 1.61 -6.56
CA PHE A 100 -15.69 0.60 -6.82
C PHE A 100 -15.77 -0.46 -5.72
N GLY A 101 -16.35 -1.63 -6.03
CA GLY A 101 -16.58 -2.71 -5.04
C GLY A 101 -17.94 -3.37 -5.17
#